data_AF-A0A9W8TCZ4-F1
#
_entry.id   AF-A0A9W8TCZ4-F1
#
_cell.length_a   1.000
_cell.length_b   1.000
_cell.length_c   1.000
_cell.angle_alpha   90.00
_cell.angle_beta   90.00
_cell.angle_gamma   90.00
#
_symmetry.space_group_name_H-M   'P 1'
#
loop_
_entity.id
_entity.type
_entity.pdbx_description
1 polymer ?
#
loop_
_entity_poly.entity_id
_entity_poly.type
_entity_poly.pdbx_seq_one_letter_code
_entity_poly.pdbx_strand_id
1 'polypeptide(L)'
;MTLKESATPDSIRALFSSALSGMYQREVPQYGILLKLVSDINRQKDVNIQHRIEVERHGAIRLGTPEELATMRRLFSVMGMHPVGYYDLTVASLPVHATCFRPLTKEALAYNPFRVFTSLLRLELIQDESLRLQATEILSKRNIFTPRCIELIEMFEAEGTLPEAAAKEFIKEALETFRWHKTSTVDMKTYKALRAMHPLIADVVCFKGPHINHLTPRVLDIEAAQIEMKRYDLDAKDAIEGPPPRTCPILLRQTSFLALDEAIAFSEGAETGGSHKARFGEIEQRGVALTPKGRRLYDDLINEWRQRSLDASPKAKEKILAKIFERFPDDTKSLREQDLAYFAYKLTDSASKVSSTDMDALIDAGAVQLEPITYEDFLPVSAAGIFHSNLGNDGGMGHVAAADQASFEKGLGCKVNKEFELYRKMQEASIEECLRNLQ
;
A
#
# COMPACT_ATOMS: atom_id res chain seq x y z
N MET A 1 -7.60 -18.55 -38.42
CA MET A 1 -8.00 -18.08 -37.08
C MET A 1 -7.08 -16.95 -36.72
N THR A 2 -7.54 -15.70 -36.82
CA THR A 2 -6.83 -14.55 -36.28
C THR A 2 -6.71 -14.75 -34.78
N LEU A 3 -5.49 -14.85 -34.26
CA LEU A 3 -5.23 -14.79 -32.83
C LEU A 3 -5.88 -13.48 -32.33
N LYS A 4 -6.97 -13.58 -31.57
CA LYS A 4 -7.50 -12.41 -30.87
C LYS A 4 -6.42 -12.01 -29.87
N GLU A 5 -5.90 -10.80 -29.99
CA GLU A 5 -4.96 -10.24 -29.02
C GLU A 5 -5.66 -10.20 -27.64
N SER A 6 -5.14 -10.99 -26.70
CA SER A 6 -5.60 -11.02 -25.31
C SER A 6 -4.69 -10.12 -24.47
N ALA A 7 -5.28 -9.35 -23.56
CA ALA A 7 -4.53 -8.50 -22.65
C ALA A 7 -3.87 -9.34 -21.54
N THR A 8 -2.60 -9.07 -21.24
CA THR A 8 -1.93 -9.70 -20.09
C THR A 8 -2.39 -9.05 -18.79
N PRO A 9 -2.47 -9.78 -17.66
CA PRO A 9 -2.86 -9.19 -16.37
C PRO A 9 -1.98 -7.97 -15.97
N ASP A 10 -0.70 -8.01 -16.33
CA ASP A 10 0.24 -6.90 -16.11
C ASP A 10 -0.12 -5.64 -16.90
N SER A 11 -0.54 -5.80 -18.16
CA SER A 11 -1.02 -4.68 -18.99
C SER A 11 -2.34 -4.10 -18.44
N ILE A 12 -3.27 -4.95 -18.00
CA ILE A 12 -4.55 -4.53 -17.39
C ILE A 12 -4.27 -3.74 -16.12
N ARG A 13 -3.36 -4.22 -15.26
CA ARG A 13 -2.95 -3.52 -14.03
C ARG A 13 -2.34 -2.15 -14.31
N ALA A 14 -1.44 -2.06 -15.30
CA ALA A 14 -0.80 -0.80 -15.67
C ALA A 14 -1.83 0.23 -16.16
N LEU A 15 -2.77 -0.20 -17.02
CA LEU A 15 -3.85 0.64 -17.51
C LEU A 15 -4.82 1.05 -16.39
N PHE A 16 -5.17 0.12 -15.50
CA PHE A 16 -6.02 0.41 -14.33
C PHE A 16 -5.37 1.43 -13.39
N SER A 17 -4.10 1.24 -13.02
CA SER A 17 -3.34 2.17 -12.16
C SER A 17 -3.28 3.59 -12.77
N SER A 18 -3.07 3.68 -14.08
CA SER A 18 -3.07 4.95 -14.80
C SER A 18 -4.46 5.59 -14.79
N ALA A 19 -5.52 4.84 -15.10
CA ALA A 19 -6.89 5.33 -15.13
C ALA A 19 -7.40 5.75 -13.74
N LEU A 20 -7.05 4.99 -12.71
CA LEU A 20 -7.35 5.30 -11.31
C LEU A 20 -6.68 6.59 -10.87
N SER A 21 -5.41 6.79 -11.22
CA SER A 21 -4.69 8.03 -10.94
C SER A 21 -5.29 9.23 -11.67
N GLY A 22 -5.69 9.06 -12.93
CA GLY A 22 -6.39 10.11 -13.67
C GLY A 22 -7.75 10.45 -13.05
N MET A 23 -8.48 9.46 -12.54
CA MET A 23 -9.71 9.68 -11.77
C MET A 23 -9.42 10.44 -10.47
N TYR A 24 -8.48 9.95 -9.67
CA TYR A 24 -8.14 10.56 -8.38
C TYR A 24 -7.61 11.99 -8.52
N GLN A 25 -6.82 12.29 -9.57
CA GLN A 25 -6.35 13.65 -9.87
C GLN A 25 -7.50 14.61 -10.19
N ARG A 26 -8.55 14.16 -10.89
CA ARG A 26 -9.73 14.99 -11.16
C ARG A 26 -10.54 15.26 -9.90
N GLU A 27 -10.60 14.29 -8.99
CA GLU A 27 -11.35 14.43 -7.76
C GLU A 27 -10.55 15.16 -6.66
N VAL A 28 -9.21 15.09 -6.68
CA VAL A 28 -8.29 15.69 -5.70
C VAL A 28 -7.16 16.45 -6.45
N PRO A 29 -7.36 17.74 -6.79
CA PRO A 29 -6.38 18.50 -7.58
C PRO A 29 -4.97 18.58 -6.96
N GLN A 30 -4.86 18.59 -5.62
CA GLN A 30 -3.59 18.59 -4.91
C GLN A 30 -2.73 17.36 -5.23
N TYR A 31 -3.35 16.22 -5.56
CA TYR A 31 -2.62 15.03 -5.99
C TYR A 31 -1.89 15.27 -7.32
N GLY A 32 -2.45 16.07 -8.23
CA GLY A 32 -1.78 16.47 -9.46
C GLY A 32 -0.51 17.29 -9.21
N ILE A 33 -0.54 18.18 -8.21
CA ILE A 33 0.63 18.96 -7.77
C ILE A 33 1.69 18.02 -7.19
N LEU A 34 1.27 17.08 -6.34
CA LEU A 34 2.15 16.07 -5.75
C LEU A 34 2.87 15.23 -6.83
N LEU A 35 2.15 14.76 -7.86
CA LEU A 35 2.75 13.99 -8.94
C LEU A 35 3.84 14.77 -9.69
N LYS A 36 3.62 16.07 -9.93
CA LYS A 36 4.62 16.93 -10.57
C LYS A 36 5.86 17.08 -9.69
N LEU A 37 5.65 17.41 -8.42
CA LEU A 37 6.72 17.53 -7.42
C LEU A 37 7.57 16.26 -7.34
N VAL A 38 6.93 15.09 -7.28
CA VAL A 38 7.63 13.80 -7.24
C VAL A 38 8.44 13.56 -8.50
N SER A 39 7.89 13.85 -9.67
CA SER A 39 8.61 13.72 -10.94
C SER A 39 9.86 14.61 -10.98
N ASP A 40 9.73 15.87 -10.55
CA ASP A 40 10.83 16.83 -10.53
C ASP A 40 11.96 16.38 -9.57
N ILE A 41 11.61 15.94 -8.36
CA ILE A 41 12.58 15.43 -7.38
C ILE A 41 13.30 14.19 -7.90
N ASN A 42 12.55 13.24 -8.44
CA ASN A 42 13.15 11.98 -8.89
C ASN A 42 14.13 12.19 -10.05
N ARG A 43 13.79 13.07 -11.00
CA ARG A 43 14.68 13.43 -12.12
C ARG A 43 15.94 14.18 -11.69
N GLN A 44 15.87 14.96 -10.60
CA GLN A 44 17.05 15.59 -10.01
C GLN A 44 17.96 14.57 -9.32
N LYS A 45 17.40 13.49 -8.77
CA LYS A 45 18.17 12.44 -8.08
C LYS A 45 18.79 11.43 -9.02
N ASP A 46 18.10 11.07 -10.09
CA ASP A 46 18.58 10.11 -11.07
C ASP A 46 18.19 10.52 -12.49
N VAL A 47 19.20 10.82 -13.31
CA VAL A 47 19.03 11.20 -14.73
C VAL A 47 18.59 10.02 -15.59
N ASN A 48 18.81 8.78 -15.15
CA ASN A 48 18.41 7.53 -15.82
C ASN A 48 17.30 6.83 -15.05
N ILE A 49 16.31 7.61 -14.61
CA ILE A 49 15.19 7.10 -13.82
C ILE A 49 14.51 5.91 -14.53
N GLN A 50 14.36 4.81 -13.81
CA GLN A 50 13.64 3.65 -14.32
C GLN A 50 12.17 4.00 -14.51
N HIS A 51 11.58 3.62 -15.66
CA HIS A 51 10.17 3.87 -15.97
C HIS A 51 9.22 3.43 -14.84
N ARG A 52 9.55 2.32 -14.17
CA ARG A 52 8.84 1.80 -13.00
C ARG A 52 8.59 2.89 -11.95
N ILE A 53 9.58 3.72 -11.62
CA ILE A 53 9.49 4.72 -10.55
C ILE A 53 8.47 5.82 -10.89
N GLU A 54 8.36 6.22 -12.16
CA GLU A 54 7.42 7.27 -12.59
C GLU A 54 5.95 6.82 -12.53
N VAL A 55 5.70 5.51 -12.67
CA VAL A 55 4.34 4.93 -12.66
C VAL A 55 3.99 4.26 -11.33
N GLU A 56 4.96 4.13 -10.41
CA GLU A 56 4.81 3.40 -9.18
C GLU A 56 3.90 4.11 -8.18
N ARG A 57 2.84 3.40 -7.78
CA ARG A 57 1.79 3.90 -6.89
C ARG A 57 1.25 2.81 -5.99
N HIS A 58 0.71 3.20 -4.85
CA HIS A 58 -0.23 2.35 -4.12
C HIS A 58 -1.53 3.08 -3.79
N GLY A 59 -2.65 2.36 -3.78
CA GLY A 59 -3.91 2.86 -3.26
C GLY A 59 -4.25 2.23 -1.91
N ALA A 60 -5.15 2.86 -1.17
CA ALA A 60 -5.76 2.27 0.02
C ALA A 60 -7.29 2.36 -0.02
N ILE A 61 -7.95 1.25 0.30
CA ILE A 61 -9.41 1.12 0.34
C ILE A 61 -9.87 0.41 1.61
N ARG A 62 -11.13 0.60 1.97
CA ARG A 62 -11.75 -0.04 3.13
C ARG A 62 -13.09 -0.67 2.73
N LEU A 63 -13.28 -1.92 3.12
CA LEU A 63 -14.45 -2.74 2.84
C LEU A 63 -15.22 -2.99 4.13
N GLY A 64 -16.52 -3.20 4.01
CA GLY A 64 -17.44 -3.41 5.12
C GLY A 64 -17.77 -4.88 5.37
N THR A 65 -17.69 -5.75 4.36
CA THR A 65 -18.10 -7.15 4.49
C THR A 65 -17.09 -8.17 3.94
N PRO A 66 -17.09 -9.42 4.47
CA PRO A 66 -16.33 -10.51 3.89
C PRO A 66 -16.65 -10.79 2.42
N GLU A 67 -17.92 -10.66 2.01
CA GLU A 67 -18.36 -10.89 0.62
C GLU A 67 -17.75 -9.84 -0.34
N GLU A 68 -17.67 -8.60 0.12
CA GLU A 68 -16.96 -7.53 -0.61
C GLU A 68 -15.47 -7.87 -0.75
N LEU A 69 -14.82 -8.34 0.32
CA LEU A 69 -13.40 -8.73 0.30
C LEU A 69 -13.13 -9.91 -0.66
N ALA A 70 -13.97 -10.94 -0.62
CA ALA A 70 -13.86 -12.10 -1.50
C ALA A 70 -14.00 -11.69 -2.98
N THR A 71 -14.95 -10.81 -3.30
CA THR A 71 -15.17 -10.32 -4.66
C THR A 71 -14.06 -9.37 -5.10
N MET A 72 -13.58 -8.52 -4.20
CA MET A 72 -12.44 -7.63 -4.46
C MET A 72 -11.16 -8.42 -4.78
N ARG A 73 -10.93 -9.56 -4.11
CA ARG A 73 -9.84 -10.49 -4.48
C ARG A 73 -9.99 -10.98 -5.92
N ARG A 74 -11.20 -11.35 -6.34
CA ARG A 74 -11.46 -11.82 -7.72
C ARG A 74 -11.21 -10.69 -8.72
N LEU A 75 -11.70 -9.47 -8.44
CA LEU A 75 -11.42 -8.28 -9.23
C LEU A 75 -9.91 -8.05 -9.40
N PHE A 76 -9.14 -8.08 -8.30
CA PHE A 76 -7.70 -7.88 -8.33
C PHE A 76 -6.94 -9.00 -9.05
N SER A 77 -7.47 -10.23 -9.06
CA SER A 77 -6.84 -11.35 -9.79
C SER A 77 -6.84 -11.17 -11.31
N VAL A 78 -7.83 -10.47 -11.90
CA VAL A 78 -7.83 -10.08 -13.32
C VAL A 78 -6.60 -9.23 -13.68
N MET A 79 -6.08 -8.48 -12.70
CA MET A 79 -4.90 -7.62 -12.81
C MET A 79 -3.61 -8.29 -12.32
N GLY A 80 -3.62 -9.61 -12.06
CA GLY A 80 -2.45 -10.33 -11.55
C GLY A 80 -2.02 -9.87 -10.16
N MET A 81 -2.97 -9.36 -9.37
CA MET A 81 -2.73 -8.88 -8.01
C MET A 81 -3.28 -9.89 -7.01
N HIS A 82 -2.44 -10.27 -6.05
CA HIS A 82 -2.72 -11.33 -5.09
C HIS A 82 -2.60 -10.80 -3.66
N PRO A 83 -3.35 -11.36 -2.69
CA PRO A 83 -3.25 -10.93 -1.30
C PRO A 83 -1.91 -11.37 -0.70
N VAL A 84 -1.16 -10.41 -0.17
CA VAL A 84 0.16 -10.60 0.46
C VAL A 84 0.17 -9.93 1.83
N GLY A 85 0.63 -10.70 2.82
CA GLY A 85 0.71 -10.26 4.21
C GLY A 85 -0.66 -10.15 4.88
N TYR A 86 -0.63 -10.15 6.21
CA TYR A 86 -1.77 -9.88 7.07
C TYR A 86 -1.41 -8.76 8.05
N TYR A 87 -2.27 -7.76 8.14
CA TYR A 87 -2.07 -6.58 8.96
C TYR A 87 -3.24 -6.46 9.93
N ASP A 88 -2.99 -6.71 11.22
CA ASP A 88 -3.95 -6.42 12.27
C ASP A 88 -3.75 -4.98 12.74
N LEU A 89 -4.70 -4.10 12.44
CA LEU A 89 -4.63 -2.69 12.83
C LEU A 89 -5.35 -2.41 14.15
N THR A 90 -5.90 -3.43 14.82
CA THR A 90 -6.50 -3.27 16.15
C THR A 90 -5.46 -2.97 17.23
N VAL A 91 -4.19 -3.32 16.98
CA VAL A 91 -3.03 -2.92 17.79
C VAL A 91 -2.80 -1.40 17.78
N ALA A 92 -3.36 -0.71 16.78
CA ALA A 92 -3.39 0.73 16.63
C ALA A 92 -4.79 1.29 16.92
N SER A 93 -5.62 0.57 17.67
CA SER A 93 -7.00 0.98 18.01
C SER A 93 -7.92 1.25 16.80
N LEU A 94 -7.59 0.71 15.63
CA LEU A 94 -8.44 0.79 14.44
C LEU A 94 -9.27 -0.50 14.31
N PRO A 95 -10.59 -0.42 14.06
CA PRO A 95 -11.46 -1.60 14.02
C PRO A 95 -11.36 -2.36 12.69
N VAL A 96 -10.15 -2.58 12.18
CA VAL A 96 -9.91 -3.22 10.88
C VAL A 96 -8.73 -4.17 10.94
N HIS A 97 -8.75 -5.13 10.02
CA HIS A 97 -7.61 -5.94 9.61
C HIS A 97 -7.46 -5.85 8.08
N ALA A 98 -6.29 -6.13 7.52
CA ALA A 98 -6.00 -5.84 6.11
C ALA A 98 -5.03 -6.82 5.46
N THR A 99 -4.96 -6.73 4.13
CA THR A 99 -3.93 -7.34 3.28
C THR A 99 -3.51 -6.37 2.18
N CYS A 100 -2.42 -6.65 1.48
CA CYS A 100 -2.00 -5.92 0.29
C CYS A 100 -2.26 -6.76 -0.96
N PHE A 101 -3.08 -6.28 -1.89
CA PHE A 101 -3.16 -6.87 -3.22
C PHE A 101 -2.05 -6.35 -4.10
N ARG A 102 -1.17 -7.23 -4.60
CA ARG A 102 -0.04 -6.85 -5.46
C ARG A 102 0.49 -7.99 -6.33
N PRO A 103 1.31 -7.70 -7.36
CA PRO A 103 2.02 -8.72 -8.10
C PRO A 103 3.02 -9.50 -7.23
N LEU A 104 3.30 -10.74 -7.62
CA LEU A 104 4.14 -11.66 -6.85
C LEU A 104 5.57 -11.80 -7.38
N THR A 105 5.80 -11.60 -8.69
CA THR A 105 7.09 -11.88 -9.34
C THR A 105 7.86 -10.60 -9.64
N LYS A 106 9.18 -10.74 -9.79
CA LYS A 106 10.08 -9.63 -10.12
C LYS A 106 9.70 -8.99 -11.46
N GLU A 107 9.34 -9.80 -12.44
CA GLU A 107 8.98 -9.38 -13.79
C GLU A 107 7.68 -8.58 -13.79
N ALA A 108 6.65 -9.06 -13.08
CA ALA A 108 5.36 -8.38 -12.98
C ALA A 108 5.48 -7.05 -12.20
N LEU A 109 6.30 -7.03 -11.14
CA LEU A 109 6.60 -5.81 -10.39
C LEU A 109 7.41 -4.79 -11.22
N ALA A 110 8.36 -5.28 -12.03
CA ALA A 110 9.13 -4.43 -12.94
C ALA A 110 8.24 -3.82 -14.04
N TYR A 111 7.26 -4.58 -14.53
CA TYR A 111 6.29 -4.09 -15.51
C TYR A 111 5.40 -2.98 -14.92
N ASN A 112 4.75 -3.28 -13.79
CA ASN A 112 3.97 -2.29 -13.05
C ASN A 112 3.75 -2.73 -11.60
N PRO A 113 4.27 -2.00 -10.61
CA PRO A 113 4.24 -2.42 -9.21
C PRO A 113 3.01 -1.91 -8.45
N PHE A 114 1.89 -1.64 -9.13
CA PHE A 114 0.70 -1.13 -8.46
C PHE A 114 0.20 -2.07 -7.37
N ARG A 115 -0.10 -1.49 -6.19
CA ARG A 115 -0.54 -2.19 -4.97
C ARG A 115 -1.80 -1.55 -4.43
N VAL A 116 -2.66 -2.35 -3.80
CA VAL A 116 -3.80 -1.81 -3.05
C VAL A 116 -3.85 -2.39 -1.64
N PHE A 117 -3.63 -1.54 -0.64
CA PHE A 117 -3.86 -1.87 0.75
C PHE A 117 -5.37 -1.92 1.01
N THR A 118 -5.88 -3.12 1.34
CA THR A 118 -7.32 -3.36 1.47
C THR A 118 -7.64 -3.78 2.89
N SER A 119 -8.33 -2.89 3.60
CA SER A 119 -8.81 -3.15 4.96
C SER A 119 -10.25 -3.68 4.94
N LEU A 120 -10.56 -4.58 5.87
CA LEU A 120 -11.91 -5.05 6.17
C LEU A 120 -12.31 -4.57 7.57
N LEU A 121 -13.47 -3.95 7.66
CA LEU A 121 -14.08 -3.54 8.93
C LEU A 121 -14.49 -4.75 9.77
N ARG A 122 -14.09 -4.73 11.04
CA ARG A 122 -14.45 -5.71 12.05
C ARG A 122 -15.66 -5.22 12.84
N LEU A 123 -16.86 -5.50 12.32
CA LEU A 123 -18.13 -5.08 12.91
C LEU A 123 -18.32 -5.60 14.35
N GLU A 124 -17.72 -6.75 14.68
CA GLU A 124 -17.76 -7.32 16.03
C GLU A 124 -17.07 -6.45 17.09
N LEU A 125 -16.22 -5.51 16.68
CA LEU A 125 -15.57 -4.55 17.56
C LEU A 125 -16.46 -3.35 17.89
N ILE A 126 -17.59 -3.17 17.19
CA ILE A 126 -18.59 -2.14 17.54
C ILE A 126 -19.32 -2.60 18.81
N GLN A 127 -19.05 -1.94 19.94
CA GLN A 127 -19.59 -2.31 21.25
C GLN A 127 -21.09 -2.05 21.38
N ASP A 128 -21.58 -0.96 20.79
CA ASP A 128 -23.02 -0.66 20.74
C ASP A 128 -23.70 -1.65 19.80
N GLU A 129 -24.47 -2.58 20.37
CA GLU A 129 -25.14 -3.64 19.63
C GLU A 129 -26.18 -3.10 18.64
N SER A 130 -26.90 -2.02 18.99
CA SER A 130 -27.89 -1.43 18.10
C SER A 130 -27.21 -0.78 16.89
N LEU A 131 -26.12 -0.04 17.11
CA LEU A 131 -25.34 0.56 16.02
C LEU A 131 -24.65 -0.50 15.16
N ARG A 132 -24.19 -1.60 15.76
CA ARG A 132 -23.61 -2.74 15.04
C ARG A 132 -24.63 -3.41 14.13
N LEU A 133 -25.85 -3.62 14.61
CA LEU A 133 -26.95 -4.16 13.80
C LEU A 133 -27.31 -3.21 12.66
N GLN A 134 -27.42 -1.91 12.96
CA GLN A 134 -27.70 -0.89 11.94
C GLN A 134 -26.60 -0.85 10.86
N ALA A 135 -25.33 -0.87 11.25
CA ALA A 135 -24.20 -0.91 10.32
C ALA A 135 -24.23 -2.16 9.44
N THR A 136 -24.52 -3.32 10.04
CA THR A 136 -24.69 -4.59 9.29
C THR A 136 -25.81 -4.49 8.26
N GLU A 137 -26.96 -3.90 8.63
CA GLU A 137 -28.10 -3.74 7.73
C GLU A 137 -27.83 -2.76 6.58
N ILE A 138 -27.11 -1.67 6.84
CA ILE A 138 -26.72 -0.71 5.79
C ILE A 138 -25.78 -1.39 4.79
N LEU A 139 -24.77 -2.11 5.28
CA LEU A 139 -23.79 -2.81 4.46
C LEU A 139 -24.42 -3.96 3.64
N SER A 140 -25.41 -4.68 4.18
CA SER A 140 -26.06 -5.78 3.46
C SER A 140 -26.93 -5.34 2.29
N LYS A 141 -27.34 -4.07 2.25
CA LYS A 141 -28.20 -3.51 1.19
C LYS A 141 -27.43 -2.96 0.00
N ARG A 142 -26.13 -2.69 0.13
CA ARG A 142 -25.35 -2.08 -0.96
C ARG A 142 -24.75 -3.14 -1.88
N ASN A 143 -24.56 -2.75 -3.14
CA ASN A 143 -23.74 -3.50 -4.07
C ASN A 143 -22.67 -2.55 -4.61
N ILE A 144 -21.41 -2.84 -4.32
CA ILE A 144 -20.28 -1.97 -4.66
C ILE A 144 -19.71 -2.26 -6.05
N PHE A 145 -20.09 -3.38 -6.68
CA PHE A 145 -19.61 -3.78 -8.00
C PHE A 145 -20.73 -3.63 -9.02
N THR A 146 -20.41 -3.10 -10.20
CA THR A 146 -21.39 -3.08 -11.29
C THR A 146 -21.67 -4.51 -11.77
N PRO A 147 -22.89 -4.83 -12.24
CA PRO A 147 -23.19 -6.16 -12.79
C PRO A 147 -22.21 -6.55 -13.91
N ARG A 148 -21.85 -5.59 -14.76
CA ARG A 148 -20.91 -5.80 -15.85
C ARG A 148 -19.49 -6.10 -15.38
N CYS A 149 -19.04 -5.48 -14.27
CA CYS A 149 -17.75 -5.83 -13.66
C CYS A 149 -17.72 -7.30 -13.23
N ILE A 150 -18.81 -7.82 -12.66
CA ILE A 150 -18.91 -9.22 -12.23
C ILE A 150 -18.87 -10.18 -13.42
N GLU A 151 -19.63 -9.89 -14.49
CA GLU A 151 -19.60 -10.69 -15.72
C GLU A 151 -18.19 -10.80 -16.33
N LEU A 152 -17.43 -9.70 -16.31
CA LEU A 152 -16.06 -9.66 -16.84
C LEU A 152 -15.06 -10.41 -15.96
N ILE A 153 -15.26 -10.40 -14.64
CA ILE A 153 -14.49 -11.24 -13.71
C ILE A 153 -14.76 -12.72 -14.00
N GLU A 154 -16.03 -13.10 -14.14
CA GLU A 154 -16.42 -14.49 -14.43
C GLU A 154 -15.88 -14.97 -15.79
N MET A 155 -15.88 -14.10 -16.80
CA MET A 155 -15.25 -14.37 -18.09
C MET A 155 -13.75 -14.65 -17.94
N PHE A 156 -13.03 -13.81 -17.19
CA PHE A 156 -11.61 -14.03 -16.92
C PHE A 156 -11.35 -15.33 -16.15
N GLU A 157 -12.18 -15.65 -15.16
CA GLU A 157 -12.06 -16.90 -14.38
C GLU A 157 -12.31 -18.15 -15.25
N ALA A 158 -13.21 -18.07 -16.23
CA ALA A 158 -13.51 -19.17 -17.15
C ALA A 158 -12.45 -19.35 -18.25
N GLU A 159 -11.96 -18.25 -18.82
CA GLU A 159 -11.07 -18.27 -20.00
C GLU A 159 -9.58 -18.10 -19.65
N GLY A 160 -9.26 -17.67 -18.42
CA GLY A 160 -7.91 -17.36 -17.95
C GLY A 160 -7.29 -16.08 -18.54
N THR A 161 -7.98 -15.43 -19.49
CA THR A 161 -7.55 -14.18 -20.15
C THR A 161 -8.77 -13.34 -20.51
N LEU A 162 -8.57 -12.05 -20.81
CA LEU A 162 -9.60 -11.19 -21.40
C LEU A 162 -9.14 -10.69 -22.77
N PRO A 163 -10.03 -10.67 -23.79
CA PRO A 163 -9.80 -9.89 -25.00
C PRO A 163 -9.54 -8.41 -24.67
N GLU A 164 -8.71 -7.71 -25.44
CA GLU A 164 -8.37 -6.31 -25.15
C GLU A 164 -9.59 -5.38 -24.97
N ALA A 165 -10.63 -5.56 -25.78
CA ALA A 165 -11.86 -4.77 -25.67
C ALA A 165 -12.58 -5.01 -24.33
N ALA A 166 -12.67 -6.28 -23.91
CA ALA A 166 -13.26 -6.66 -22.62
C ALA A 166 -12.39 -6.17 -21.45
N ALA A 167 -11.06 -6.18 -21.58
CA ALA A 167 -10.15 -5.64 -20.58
C ALA A 167 -10.33 -4.12 -20.39
N LYS A 168 -10.50 -3.36 -21.48
CA LYS A 168 -10.80 -1.90 -21.41
C LYS A 168 -12.15 -1.62 -20.75
N GLU A 169 -13.15 -2.43 -21.06
CA GLU A 169 -14.46 -2.37 -20.41
C GLU A 169 -14.35 -2.70 -18.91
N PHE A 170 -13.62 -3.76 -18.56
CA PHE A 170 -13.37 -4.16 -17.18
C PHE A 170 -12.76 -3.03 -16.37
N ILE A 171 -11.76 -2.33 -16.91
CA ILE A 171 -11.13 -1.19 -16.23
C ILE A 171 -12.17 -0.09 -15.96
N LYS A 172 -13.02 0.25 -16.93
CA LYS A 172 -14.04 1.27 -16.76
C LYS A 172 -15.05 0.89 -15.67
N GLU A 173 -15.53 -0.35 -15.70
CA GLU A 173 -16.52 -0.86 -14.73
C GLU A 173 -15.91 -1.02 -13.33
N ALA A 174 -14.66 -1.46 -13.23
CA ALA A 174 -13.94 -1.58 -11.97
C ALA A 174 -13.71 -0.21 -11.31
N LEU A 175 -13.42 0.84 -12.09
CA LEU A 175 -13.23 2.21 -11.56
C LEU A 175 -14.48 2.76 -10.87
N GLU A 176 -15.68 2.37 -11.29
CA GLU A 176 -16.92 2.82 -10.64
C GLU A 176 -16.99 2.36 -9.17
N THR A 177 -16.39 1.21 -8.84
CA THR A 177 -16.28 0.71 -7.46
C THR A 177 -15.53 1.68 -6.53
N PHE A 178 -14.55 2.41 -7.07
CA PHE A 178 -13.62 3.25 -6.30
C PHE A 178 -13.90 4.75 -6.42
N ARG A 179 -14.90 5.12 -7.22
CA ARG A 179 -15.28 6.51 -7.46
C ARG A 179 -15.82 7.15 -6.19
N TRP A 180 -15.54 8.43 -6.01
CA TRP A 180 -16.14 9.17 -4.91
C TRP A 180 -17.55 9.65 -5.21
N HIS A 181 -18.41 9.51 -4.20
CA HIS A 181 -19.79 9.96 -4.21
C HIS A 181 -20.01 10.98 -3.09
N LYS A 182 -20.44 12.19 -3.45
CA LYS A 182 -20.73 13.30 -2.51
C LYS A 182 -21.99 13.11 -1.67
N THR A 183 -22.63 11.94 -1.78
CA THR A 183 -23.87 11.60 -1.10
C THR A 183 -23.69 10.37 -0.23
N SER A 184 -24.05 10.50 1.04
CA SER A 184 -24.16 9.39 1.96
C SER A 184 -25.45 8.60 1.72
N THR A 185 -25.40 7.29 1.97
CA THR A 185 -26.54 6.36 1.89
C THR A 185 -27.42 6.38 3.14
N VAL A 186 -27.04 7.14 4.18
CA VAL A 186 -27.75 7.23 5.46
C VAL A 186 -28.13 8.66 5.78
N ASP A 187 -29.03 8.83 6.73
CA ASP A 187 -29.43 10.13 7.27
C ASP A 187 -28.33 10.76 8.16
N MET A 188 -28.45 12.07 8.43
CA MET A 188 -27.44 12.80 9.21
C MET A 188 -27.30 12.28 10.66
N LYS A 189 -28.39 11.80 11.27
CA LYS A 189 -28.37 11.29 12.66
C LYS A 189 -27.58 9.98 12.73
N THR A 190 -27.84 9.05 11.81
CA THR A 190 -27.14 7.78 11.68
C THR A 190 -25.66 8.01 11.40
N TYR A 191 -25.32 8.89 10.45
CA TYR A 191 -23.92 9.23 10.17
C TYR A 191 -23.20 9.77 11.40
N LYS A 192 -23.82 10.71 12.14
CA LYS A 192 -23.24 11.29 13.36
C LYS A 192 -23.01 10.22 14.44
N ALA A 193 -23.93 9.28 14.61
CA ALA A 193 -23.80 8.20 15.58
C ALA A 193 -22.63 7.26 15.24
N LEU A 194 -22.52 6.83 13.98
CA LEU A 194 -21.41 5.98 13.52
C LEU A 194 -20.07 6.70 13.59
N ARG A 195 -20.04 8.00 13.26
CA ARG A 195 -18.82 8.82 13.34
C ARG A 195 -18.36 9.04 14.77
N ALA A 196 -19.29 9.25 15.70
CA ALA A 196 -19.00 9.40 17.13
C ALA A 196 -18.39 8.12 17.73
N MET A 197 -18.77 6.96 17.21
CA MET A 197 -18.11 5.70 17.57
C MET A 197 -16.68 5.64 17.04
N HIS A 198 -16.51 5.82 15.72
CA HIS A 198 -15.19 5.93 15.11
C HIS A 198 -15.32 6.51 13.68
N PRO A 199 -14.48 7.50 13.29
CA PRO A 199 -14.58 8.11 11.95
C PRO A 199 -14.44 7.11 10.79
N LEU A 200 -13.59 6.07 10.94
CA LEU A 200 -13.46 4.97 9.97
C LEU A 200 -14.76 4.17 9.79
N ILE A 201 -15.55 3.97 10.84
CA ILE A 201 -16.82 3.23 10.72
C ILE A 201 -17.80 4.03 9.85
N ALA A 202 -17.92 5.33 10.08
CA ALA A 202 -18.76 6.20 9.24
C ALA A 202 -18.28 6.21 7.78
N ASP A 203 -16.97 6.31 7.56
CA ASP A 203 -16.33 6.27 6.24
C ASP A 203 -16.65 4.98 5.45
N VAL A 204 -16.64 3.83 6.13
CA VAL A 204 -16.94 2.54 5.49
C VAL A 204 -18.43 2.33 5.27
N VAL A 205 -19.25 2.61 6.29
CA VAL A 205 -20.68 2.21 6.32
C VAL A 205 -21.57 3.19 5.56
N CYS A 206 -21.26 4.49 5.61
CA CYS A 206 -22.21 5.53 5.19
C CYS A 206 -22.13 5.88 3.70
N PHE A 207 -21.26 5.25 2.92
CA PHE A 207 -21.02 5.59 1.52
C PHE A 207 -21.30 4.40 0.58
N LYS A 208 -21.54 4.72 -0.70
CA LYS A 208 -21.98 3.75 -1.73
C LYS A 208 -20.95 2.65 -2.01
N GLY A 209 -19.67 2.96 -1.89
CA GLY A 209 -18.59 2.03 -2.19
C GLY A 209 -17.26 2.45 -1.56
N PRO A 210 -16.23 1.59 -1.72
CA PRO A 210 -14.90 1.80 -1.15
C PRO A 210 -14.09 2.81 -1.96
N HIS A 211 -14.43 4.07 -1.83
CA HIS A 211 -13.69 5.15 -2.47
C HIS A 211 -12.19 5.11 -2.09
N ILE A 212 -11.34 5.62 -2.98
CA ILE A 212 -9.90 5.71 -2.70
C ILE A 212 -9.65 6.66 -1.51
N ASN A 213 -9.08 6.13 -0.43
CA ASN A 213 -8.68 6.92 0.74
C ASN A 213 -7.52 7.86 0.38
N HIS A 214 -6.48 7.27 -0.20
CA HIS A 214 -5.31 7.94 -0.74
C HIS A 214 -4.74 7.15 -1.90
N LEU A 215 -4.02 7.85 -2.77
CA LEU A 215 -3.20 7.28 -3.83
C LEU A 215 -1.79 7.86 -3.70
N THR A 216 -0.81 7.01 -3.44
CA THR A 216 0.52 7.40 -2.98
C THR A 216 1.53 7.17 -4.10
N PRO A 217 2.21 8.21 -4.60
CA PRO A 217 3.32 8.05 -5.53
C PRO A 217 4.64 7.77 -4.80
N ARG A 218 5.59 7.13 -5.51
CA ARG A 218 6.94 6.88 -5.00
C ARG A 218 7.90 8.04 -5.31
N VAL A 219 8.59 8.51 -4.28
CA VAL A 219 9.70 9.47 -4.37
C VAL A 219 11.03 8.84 -3.97
N LEU A 220 12.12 9.29 -4.58
CA LEU A 220 13.48 8.82 -4.27
C LEU A 220 14.08 9.53 -3.05
N ASP A 221 13.60 10.75 -2.74
CA ASP A 221 14.03 11.55 -1.59
C ASP A 221 12.81 12.19 -0.92
N ILE A 222 12.34 11.56 0.15
CA ILE A 222 11.18 12.02 0.91
C ILE A 222 11.48 13.28 1.75
N GLU A 223 12.75 13.57 2.07
CA GLU A 223 13.11 14.78 2.80
C GLU A 223 13.02 16.01 1.89
N ALA A 224 13.54 15.87 0.66
CA ALA A 224 13.33 16.87 -0.38
C ALA A 224 11.84 17.09 -0.63
N ALA A 225 11.06 16.00 -0.69
CA ALA A 225 9.62 16.11 -0.89
C ALA A 225 8.91 16.83 0.26
N GLN A 226 9.31 16.58 1.52
CA GLN A 226 8.73 17.27 2.68
C GLN A 226 8.99 18.78 2.63
N ILE A 227 10.18 19.21 2.19
CA ILE A 227 10.52 20.62 2.01
C ILE A 227 9.69 21.23 0.87
N GLU A 228 9.61 20.56 -0.27
CA GLU A 228 8.88 21.06 -1.43
C GLU A 228 7.36 21.10 -1.19
N MET A 229 6.78 20.11 -0.50
CA MET A 229 5.36 20.12 -0.17
C MET A 229 4.96 21.40 0.60
N LYS A 230 5.80 21.85 1.54
CA LYS A 230 5.60 23.12 2.27
C LYS A 230 5.69 24.35 1.35
N ARG A 231 6.50 24.31 0.29
CA ARG A 231 6.59 25.40 -0.71
C ARG A 231 5.39 25.49 -1.64
N TYR A 232 4.71 24.35 -1.86
CA TYR A 232 3.51 24.25 -2.70
C TYR A 232 2.20 24.36 -1.90
N ASP A 233 2.23 24.84 -0.65
CA ASP A 233 1.09 24.92 0.27
C ASP A 233 0.34 23.59 0.46
N LEU A 234 1.05 22.46 0.31
CA LEU A 234 0.55 21.17 0.75
C LEU A 234 0.82 21.07 2.25
N ASP A 235 -0.25 21.07 3.06
CA ASP A 235 -0.20 21.02 4.53
C ASP A 235 0.30 19.65 5.02
N ALA A 236 1.59 19.41 4.80
CA ALA A 236 2.29 18.18 5.09
C ALA A 236 2.60 18.08 6.58
N LYS A 237 2.39 16.89 7.12
CA LYS A 237 2.70 16.60 8.52
C LYS A 237 4.21 16.74 8.76
N ASP A 238 4.54 17.19 9.97
CA ASP A 238 5.94 17.37 10.35
C ASP A 238 6.68 16.05 10.55
N ALA A 239 5.97 14.96 10.86
CA ALA A 239 6.58 13.65 11.07
C ALA A 239 6.65 12.82 9.78
N ILE A 240 7.81 12.20 9.56
CA ILE A 240 7.99 11.11 8.59
C ILE A 240 8.01 9.80 9.38
N GLU A 241 7.18 8.85 8.96
CA GLU A 241 7.16 7.52 9.55
C GLU A 241 8.14 6.57 8.86
N GLY A 242 8.55 5.54 9.61
CA GLY A 242 9.53 4.56 9.15
C GLY A 242 10.91 4.78 9.77
N PRO A 243 11.96 4.17 9.20
CA PRO A 243 13.33 4.40 9.66
C PRO A 243 13.76 5.87 9.43
N PRO A 244 14.81 6.33 10.12
CA PRO A 244 15.42 7.63 9.83
C PRO A 244 16.05 7.65 8.43
N PRO A 245 16.57 8.79 7.96
CA PRO A 245 17.37 8.87 6.74
C PRO A 245 18.57 7.91 6.78
N ARG A 246 18.86 7.28 5.64
CA ARG A 246 19.84 6.20 5.50
C ARG A 246 20.46 6.20 4.12
N THR A 247 21.74 5.81 4.04
CA THR A 247 22.45 5.58 2.78
C THR A 247 21.89 4.37 2.04
N CYS A 248 21.55 3.31 2.79
CA CYS A 248 20.81 2.15 2.29
C CYS A 248 19.41 2.17 2.92
N PRO A 249 18.41 2.82 2.27
CA PRO A 249 17.04 2.84 2.77
C PRO A 249 16.50 1.42 2.96
N ILE A 250 15.80 1.18 4.07
CA ILE A 250 15.17 -0.11 4.40
C ILE A 250 13.65 0.08 4.50
N LEU A 251 12.89 -0.96 4.18
CA LEU A 251 11.42 -0.94 4.19
C LEU A 251 10.88 0.25 3.38
N LEU A 252 10.14 1.17 4.03
CA LEU A 252 9.70 2.42 3.43
C LEU A 252 9.70 3.53 4.47
N ARG A 253 9.73 4.77 3.98
CA ARG A 253 9.44 5.99 4.73
C ARG A 253 8.23 6.66 4.10
N GLN A 254 7.36 7.25 4.91
CA GLN A 254 6.11 7.83 4.41
C GLN A 254 5.69 9.07 5.21
N THR A 255 4.96 9.97 4.57
CA THR A 255 4.29 11.09 5.23
C THR A 255 3.02 11.46 4.45
N SER A 256 2.14 12.24 5.08
CA SER A 256 0.85 12.62 4.50
C SER A 256 0.55 14.09 4.68
N PHE A 257 -0.40 14.59 3.89
CA PHE A 257 -0.94 15.94 3.97
C PHE A 257 -2.47 15.90 3.85
N LEU A 258 -3.13 16.91 4.40
CA LEU A 258 -4.58 17.05 4.25
C LEU A 258 -4.89 17.50 2.82
N ALA A 259 -5.64 16.70 2.06
CA ALA A 259 -5.90 17.00 0.66
C ALA A 259 -7.22 17.77 0.46
N LEU A 260 -8.33 17.36 1.08
CA LEU A 260 -9.62 18.04 0.87
C LEU A 260 -10.60 17.78 2.02
N ASP A 261 -11.30 18.83 2.47
CA ASP A 261 -12.52 18.70 3.27
C ASP A 261 -13.73 18.74 2.32
N GLU A 262 -14.56 17.71 2.34
CA GLU A 262 -15.64 17.56 1.39
C GLU A 262 -17.00 17.82 2.02
N ALA A 263 -17.78 18.70 1.39
CA ALA A 263 -19.18 18.85 1.68
C ALA A 263 -19.93 17.57 1.29
N ILE A 264 -20.64 16.97 2.26
CA ILE A 264 -21.45 15.78 2.04
C ILE A 264 -22.94 16.10 2.22
N ALA A 265 -23.75 15.50 1.36
CA ALA A 265 -25.20 15.46 1.52
C ALA A 265 -25.62 14.08 2.03
N PHE A 266 -26.66 14.02 2.87
CA PHE A 266 -27.19 12.80 3.47
C PHE A 266 -28.48 12.35 2.79
N SER A 267 -28.90 11.11 3.06
CA SER A 267 -30.13 10.54 2.51
C SER A 267 -30.18 10.67 0.98
N GLU A 268 -29.07 10.33 0.32
CA GLU A 268 -28.87 10.47 -1.13
C GLU A 268 -29.08 11.90 -1.69
N GLY A 269 -28.90 12.93 -0.86
CA GLY A 269 -29.01 14.34 -1.27
C GLY A 269 -30.21 15.08 -0.70
N ALA A 270 -31.09 14.41 0.06
CA ALA A 270 -32.26 15.05 0.67
C ALA A 270 -31.90 16.00 1.83
N GLU A 271 -30.75 15.79 2.48
CA GLU A 271 -30.26 16.60 3.60
C GLU A 271 -28.88 17.19 3.24
N THR A 272 -28.68 18.49 3.46
CA THR A 272 -27.42 19.19 3.13
C THR A 272 -26.75 19.78 4.38
N GLY A 273 -25.48 20.16 4.27
CA GLY A 273 -24.74 20.83 5.34
C GLY A 273 -23.82 19.94 6.18
N GLY A 274 -23.51 18.72 5.72
CA GLY A 274 -22.47 17.88 6.32
C GLY A 274 -21.07 18.17 5.76
N SER A 275 -20.05 17.79 6.52
CA SER A 275 -18.65 17.74 6.05
C SER A 275 -18.00 16.41 6.46
N HIS A 276 -17.19 15.87 5.56
CA HIS A 276 -16.42 14.67 5.79
C HIS A 276 -14.96 14.85 5.33
N LYS A 277 -14.05 14.52 6.23
CA LYS A 277 -12.61 14.47 5.97
C LYS A 277 -12.25 13.04 5.58
N ALA A 278 -12.40 12.71 4.30
CA ALA A 278 -12.06 11.38 3.79
C ALA A 278 -10.68 11.31 3.13
N ARG A 279 -10.21 12.42 2.54
CA ARG A 279 -9.15 12.35 1.51
C ARG A 279 -7.85 12.98 1.97
N PHE A 280 -6.82 12.16 1.93
CA PHE A 280 -5.46 12.53 2.30
C PHE A 280 -4.54 12.27 1.12
N GLY A 281 -3.58 13.16 0.95
CA GLY A 281 -2.44 12.88 0.10
C GLY A 281 -1.39 12.18 0.93
N GLU A 282 -0.74 11.19 0.35
CA GLU A 282 0.37 10.47 0.97
C GLU A 282 1.50 10.36 -0.05
N ILE A 283 2.73 10.30 0.44
CA ILE A 283 3.94 10.11 -0.36
C ILE A 283 4.86 9.12 0.33
N GLU A 284 5.53 8.26 -0.43
CA GLU A 284 6.41 7.23 0.11
C GLU A 284 7.76 7.16 -0.60
N GLN A 285 8.79 6.78 0.16
CA GLN A 285 10.09 6.38 -0.34
C GLN A 285 10.33 4.92 0.04
N ARG A 286 10.53 4.05 -0.95
CA ARG A 286 10.74 2.61 -0.75
C ARG A 286 12.22 2.25 -0.82
N GLY A 287 12.68 1.53 0.20
CA GLY A 287 14.00 0.95 0.33
C GLY A 287 14.02 -0.56 0.09
N VAL A 288 15.03 -1.23 0.65
CA VAL A 288 15.21 -2.68 0.52
C VAL A 288 14.28 -3.48 1.44
N ALA A 289 13.80 -4.62 0.95
CA ALA A 289 13.05 -5.59 1.73
C ALA A 289 13.95 -6.27 2.76
N LEU A 290 13.46 -6.37 4.00
CA LEU A 290 14.18 -7.01 5.10
C LEU A 290 13.87 -8.50 5.21
N THR A 291 14.86 -9.28 5.65
CA THR A 291 14.66 -10.67 6.09
C THR A 291 13.89 -10.69 7.43
N PRO A 292 13.42 -11.86 7.91
CA PRO A 292 12.88 -11.96 9.26
C PRO A 292 13.84 -11.47 10.35
N LYS A 293 15.15 -11.68 10.18
CA LYS A 293 16.20 -11.21 11.10
C LYS A 293 16.33 -9.69 11.05
N GLY A 294 16.43 -9.10 9.85
CA GLY A 294 16.47 -7.65 9.69
C GLY A 294 15.21 -6.98 10.20
N ARG A 295 14.04 -7.59 9.96
CA ARG A 295 12.77 -7.06 10.44
C ARG A 295 12.67 -7.07 11.96
N ARG A 296 13.12 -8.14 12.62
CA ARG A 296 13.18 -8.20 14.09
C ARG A 296 14.07 -7.10 14.66
N LEU A 297 15.26 -6.89 14.07
CA LEU A 297 16.15 -5.80 14.48
C LEU A 297 15.46 -4.43 14.30
N TYR A 298 14.79 -4.20 13.18
CA TYR A 298 14.02 -2.98 12.95
C TYR A 298 12.93 -2.79 14.03
N ASP A 299 12.12 -3.81 14.29
CA ASP A 299 11.03 -3.75 15.26
C ASP A 299 11.57 -3.50 16.69
N ASP A 300 12.68 -4.14 17.08
CA ASP A 300 13.34 -3.93 18.37
C ASP A 300 13.81 -2.48 18.53
N LEU A 301 14.45 -1.90 17.50
CA LEU A 301 14.92 -0.51 17.52
C LEU A 301 13.77 0.51 17.52
N ILE A 302 12.70 0.27 16.76
CA ILE A 302 11.50 1.12 16.77
C ILE A 302 10.82 1.08 18.15
N ASN A 303 10.72 -0.09 18.76
CA ASN A 303 10.11 -0.22 20.09
C ASN A 303 10.96 0.48 21.17
N GLU A 304 12.29 0.36 21.11
CA GLU A 304 13.20 1.12 21.98
C GLU A 304 13.04 2.63 21.78
N TRP A 305 12.96 3.09 20.53
CA TRP A 305 12.70 4.49 20.22
C TRP A 305 11.37 4.98 20.80
N ARG A 306 10.28 4.23 20.61
CA ARG A 306 8.95 4.59 21.16
C ARG A 306 9.01 4.76 22.68
N GLN A 307 9.67 3.85 23.39
CA GLN A 307 9.80 3.92 24.84
C GLN A 307 10.63 5.13 25.29
N ARG A 308 11.74 5.43 24.61
CA ARG A 308 12.64 6.55 24.98
C ARG A 308 12.15 7.93 24.54
N SER A 309 11.14 7.99 23.68
CA SER A 309 10.70 9.22 23.03
C SER A 309 9.33 9.72 23.50
N LEU A 310 8.67 9.03 24.46
CA LEU A 310 7.31 9.35 24.93
C LEU A 310 7.10 10.85 25.20
N ASP A 311 7.99 11.46 26.00
CA ASP A 311 7.89 12.88 26.41
C ASP A 311 8.81 13.83 25.62
N ALA A 312 9.43 13.35 24.54
CA ALA A 312 10.38 14.14 23.78
C ALA A 312 9.69 15.08 22.76
N SER A 313 10.24 16.29 22.57
CA SER A 313 9.82 17.18 21.47
C SER A 313 10.07 16.54 20.09
N PRO A 314 9.34 16.91 19.02
CA PRO A 314 9.50 16.30 17.69
C PRO A 314 10.95 16.24 17.18
N LYS A 315 11.69 17.35 17.28
CA LYS A 315 13.12 17.40 16.91
C LYS A 315 14.00 16.47 17.76
N ALA A 316 13.66 16.30 19.03
CA ALA A 316 14.37 15.36 19.90
C ALA A 316 14.01 13.90 19.54
N LYS A 317 12.76 13.61 19.18
CA LYS A 317 12.32 12.28 18.71
C LYS A 317 13.11 11.83 17.49
N GLU A 318 13.33 12.71 16.52
CA GLU A 318 14.13 12.43 15.31
C GLU A 318 15.60 12.13 15.66
N LYS A 319 16.21 12.92 16.54
CA LYS A 319 17.60 12.69 16.99
C LYS A 319 17.75 11.36 17.73
N ILE A 320 16.80 11.02 18.60
CA ILE A 320 16.78 9.74 19.32
C ILE A 320 16.63 8.59 18.32
N LEU A 321 15.74 8.71 17.33
CA LEU A 321 15.53 7.71 16.29
C LEU A 321 16.82 7.47 15.50
N ALA A 322 17.43 8.52 14.99
CA ALA A 322 18.69 8.45 14.26
C ALA A 322 19.79 7.78 15.09
N LYS A 323 19.93 8.16 16.36
CA LYS A 323 20.95 7.60 17.25
C LYS A 323 20.75 6.11 17.51
N ILE A 324 19.52 5.66 17.73
CA ILE A 324 19.19 4.24 17.95
C ILE A 324 19.48 3.43 16.68
N PHE A 325 19.14 3.97 15.50
CA PHE A 325 19.32 3.30 14.21
C PHE A 325 20.76 3.26 13.68
N GLU A 326 21.72 3.92 14.32
CA GLU A 326 23.15 3.67 14.09
C GLU A 326 23.52 2.18 14.33
N ARG A 327 22.72 1.45 15.13
CA ARG A 327 22.87 0.01 15.37
C ARG A 327 22.39 -0.86 14.20
N PHE A 328 21.73 -0.28 13.20
CA PHE A 328 21.32 -0.97 11.98
C PHE A 328 22.36 -0.69 10.89
N PRO A 329 23.04 -1.71 10.32
CA PRO A 329 24.08 -1.50 9.31
C PRO A 329 23.57 -0.73 8.08
N ASP A 330 24.30 0.29 7.64
CA ASP A 330 23.88 1.22 6.57
C ASP A 330 24.71 1.11 5.28
N ASP A 331 25.23 -0.09 5.03
CA ASP A 331 25.96 -0.43 3.81
C ASP A 331 25.51 -1.80 3.27
N THR A 332 25.51 -1.93 1.94
CA THR A 332 25.04 -3.14 1.24
C THR A 332 25.78 -4.41 1.68
N LYS A 333 27.09 -4.31 1.95
CA LYS A 333 27.92 -5.48 2.29
C LYS A 333 27.51 -6.04 3.65
N SER A 334 27.46 -5.19 4.68
CA SER A 334 27.05 -5.59 6.03
C SER A 334 25.61 -6.10 6.07
N LEU A 335 24.70 -5.46 5.32
CA LEU A 335 23.29 -5.89 5.23
C LEU A 335 23.16 -7.31 4.66
N ARG A 336 23.97 -7.65 3.67
CA ARG A 336 24.02 -8.98 3.06
C ARG A 336 24.70 -10.00 3.97
N GLU A 337 25.92 -9.72 4.44
CA GLU A 337 26.70 -10.65 5.28
C GLU A 337 25.98 -11.00 6.59
N GLN A 338 25.22 -10.05 7.14
CA GLN A 338 24.45 -10.26 8.36
C GLN A 338 23.04 -10.81 8.11
N ASP A 339 22.67 -11.15 6.86
CA ASP A 339 21.34 -11.65 6.48
C ASP A 339 20.20 -10.73 6.98
N LEU A 340 20.34 -9.42 6.77
CA LEU A 340 19.36 -8.42 7.23
C LEU A 340 18.40 -7.99 6.10
N ALA A 341 18.83 -8.07 4.85
CA ALA A 341 18.05 -7.63 3.70
C ALA A 341 18.15 -8.60 2.52
N TYR A 342 17.15 -8.55 1.64
CA TYR A 342 17.11 -9.35 0.42
C TYR A 342 17.77 -8.62 -0.76
N PHE A 343 18.56 -9.36 -1.53
CA PHE A 343 19.29 -8.84 -2.70
C PHE A 343 19.06 -9.72 -3.92
N ALA A 344 18.95 -9.09 -5.08
CA ALA A 344 19.06 -9.74 -6.37
C ALA A 344 20.53 -9.73 -6.82
N TYR A 345 20.95 -10.82 -7.43
CA TYR A 345 22.31 -11.05 -7.87
C TYR A 345 22.34 -10.93 -9.39
N LYS A 346 23.30 -10.17 -9.91
CA LYS A 346 23.42 -9.92 -11.34
C LYS A 346 24.87 -10.06 -11.78
N LEU A 347 25.10 -10.84 -12.82
CA LEU A 347 26.41 -10.93 -13.45
C LEU A 347 26.80 -9.60 -14.07
N THR A 348 28.08 -9.27 -13.94
CA THR A 348 28.71 -8.13 -14.62
C THR A 348 29.54 -8.62 -15.81
N ASP A 349 30.02 -7.71 -16.63
CA ASP A 349 30.93 -8.03 -17.75
C ASP A 349 32.25 -8.69 -17.27
N SER A 350 32.60 -8.51 -16.00
CA SER A 350 33.79 -9.12 -15.36
C SER A 350 33.60 -10.60 -15.04
N ALA A 351 32.38 -11.14 -15.11
CA ALA A 351 32.07 -12.54 -14.80
C ALA A 351 32.90 -13.54 -15.62
N SER A 352 33.17 -13.23 -16.89
CA SER A 352 33.98 -14.05 -17.80
C SER A 352 35.44 -14.25 -17.36
N LYS A 353 35.93 -13.47 -16.39
CA LYS A 353 37.32 -13.47 -15.94
C LYS A 353 37.53 -14.23 -14.63
N VAL A 354 36.46 -14.72 -14.00
CA VAL A 354 36.51 -15.34 -12.68
C VAL A 354 36.13 -16.81 -12.81
N SER A 355 37.07 -17.71 -12.49
CA SER A 355 36.81 -19.15 -12.42
C SER A 355 36.48 -19.51 -10.96
N SER A 356 35.26 -19.18 -10.54
CA SER A 356 34.72 -19.55 -9.22
C SER A 356 33.21 -19.71 -9.33
N THR A 357 32.67 -20.65 -8.56
CA THR A 357 31.22 -20.79 -8.33
C THR A 357 30.82 -20.33 -6.93
N ASP A 358 31.79 -19.93 -6.11
CA ASP A 358 31.55 -19.35 -4.80
C ASP A 358 31.07 -17.90 -4.91
N MET A 359 29.89 -17.62 -4.34
CA MET A 359 29.20 -16.35 -4.54
C MET A 359 29.93 -15.18 -3.89
N ASP A 360 30.53 -15.39 -2.72
CA ASP A 360 31.26 -14.33 -2.03
C ASP A 360 32.54 -13.97 -2.80
N ALA A 361 33.28 -14.96 -3.29
CA ALA A 361 34.41 -14.73 -4.19
C ALA A 361 34.01 -14.01 -5.50
N LEU A 362 32.85 -14.34 -6.08
CA LEU A 362 32.34 -13.68 -7.29
C LEU A 362 31.99 -12.20 -7.03
N ILE A 363 31.46 -11.88 -5.85
CA ILE A 363 31.15 -10.50 -5.46
C ILE A 363 32.43 -9.72 -5.18
N ASP A 364 33.36 -10.28 -4.43
CA ASP A 364 34.65 -9.65 -4.11
C ASP A 364 35.48 -9.40 -5.38
N ALA A 365 35.38 -10.29 -6.38
CA ALA A 365 36.01 -10.10 -7.68
C ALA A 365 35.23 -9.15 -8.62
N GLY A 366 34.07 -8.64 -8.20
CA GLY A 366 33.21 -7.78 -9.01
C GLY A 366 32.53 -8.46 -10.20
N ALA A 367 32.54 -9.80 -10.25
CA ALA A 367 31.83 -10.60 -11.24
C ALA A 367 30.30 -10.62 -11.01
N VAL A 368 29.88 -10.42 -9.75
CA VAL A 368 28.46 -10.32 -9.36
C VAL A 368 28.22 -9.00 -8.63
N GLN A 369 27.20 -8.27 -9.08
CA GLN A 369 26.70 -7.07 -8.42
C GLN A 369 25.43 -7.41 -7.63
N LEU A 370 25.29 -6.78 -6.45
CA LEU A 370 24.10 -6.85 -5.62
C LEU A 370 23.17 -5.68 -5.92
N GLU A 371 21.93 -6.01 -6.28
CA GLU A 371 20.83 -5.06 -6.44
C GLU A 371 19.84 -5.25 -5.28
N PRO A 372 19.58 -4.23 -4.44
CA PRO A 372 18.62 -4.36 -3.34
C PRO A 372 17.22 -4.69 -3.87
N ILE A 373 16.58 -5.73 -3.33
CA ILE A 373 15.19 -6.05 -3.68
C ILE A 373 14.28 -5.02 -3.01
N THR A 374 13.54 -4.25 -3.80
CA THR A 374 12.66 -3.20 -3.29
C THR A 374 11.57 -3.80 -2.38
N TYR A 375 11.29 -3.13 -1.27
CA TYR A 375 10.18 -3.48 -0.40
C TYR A 375 8.84 -3.07 -1.04
N GLU A 376 7.99 -4.06 -1.32
CA GLU A 376 6.69 -3.94 -2.00
C GLU A 376 5.50 -3.93 -1.05
N ASP A 377 5.72 -4.11 0.24
CA ASP A 377 4.68 -4.25 1.26
C ASP A 377 4.56 -2.96 2.09
N PHE A 378 3.90 -3.04 3.25
CA PHE A 378 3.58 -1.89 4.10
C PHE A 378 4.09 -2.07 5.53
N LEU A 379 4.30 -0.95 6.23
CA LEU A 379 4.67 -0.99 7.63
C LEU A 379 3.46 -1.39 8.50
N PRO A 380 3.54 -2.44 9.33
CA PRO A 380 2.34 -2.93 10.01
C PRO A 380 1.84 -2.08 11.18
N VAL A 381 2.72 -1.36 11.89
CA VAL A 381 2.34 -0.61 13.12
C VAL A 381 2.84 0.84 13.13
N SER A 382 3.86 1.21 12.34
CA SER A 382 4.28 2.62 12.30
C SER A 382 3.31 3.53 11.54
N ALA A 383 2.49 2.97 10.63
CA ALA A 383 1.39 3.64 9.93
C ALA A 383 0.24 4.11 10.82
N ALA A 384 0.18 3.62 12.07
CA ALA A 384 -0.84 4.01 13.05
C ALA A 384 -0.92 5.53 13.23
N GLY A 385 0.23 6.22 13.19
CA GLY A 385 0.30 7.67 13.27
C GLY A 385 -0.46 8.35 12.13
N ILE A 386 -0.23 7.92 10.89
CA ILE A 386 -0.95 8.35 9.69
C ILE A 386 -2.44 8.02 9.81
N PHE A 387 -2.81 6.82 10.25
CA PHE A 387 -4.23 6.47 10.41
C PHE A 387 -4.93 7.33 11.46
N HIS A 388 -4.37 7.50 12.66
CA HIS A 388 -4.95 8.37 13.70
C HIS A 388 -5.04 9.82 13.25
N SER A 389 -3.98 10.34 12.63
CA SER A 389 -3.96 11.72 12.17
C SER A 389 -4.87 11.98 10.97
N ASN A 390 -5.14 10.96 10.13
CA ASN A 390 -6.15 11.04 9.08
C ASN A 390 -7.58 11.00 9.63
N LEU A 391 -7.79 10.43 10.83
CA LEU A 391 -9.11 10.28 11.42
C LEU A 391 -9.42 11.35 12.50
N GLY A 392 -8.40 12.08 12.98
CA GLY A 392 -8.48 13.02 14.09
C GLY A 392 -8.17 12.38 15.46
N ASN A 393 -7.86 13.19 16.47
CA ASN A 393 -7.43 12.76 17.81
C ASN A 393 -8.50 11.95 18.60
N ASP A 394 -9.71 11.81 18.07
CA ASP A 394 -10.87 11.18 18.73
C ASP A 394 -11.07 9.69 18.35
N GLY A 395 -10.14 9.09 17.58
CA GLY A 395 -10.31 7.77 16.96
C GLY A 395 -9.77 6.55 17.72
N GLY A 396 -9.53 6.62 19.03
CA GLY A 396 -8.98 5.48 19.77
C GLY A 396 -10.05 4.55 20.34
N MET A 397 -10.23 3.34 19.80
CA MET A 397 -10.94 2.28 20.53
C MET A 397 -10.09 1.78 21.71
N GLY A 398 -10.69 1.70 22.90
CA GLY A 398 -10.02 1.31 24.14
C GLY A 398 -9.68 -0.18 24.29
N HIS A 399 -9.77 -0.98 23.23
CA HIS A 399 -9.50 -2.42 23.28
C HIS A 399 -8.67 -2.89 22.08
N VAL A 400 -7.50 -3.46 22.36
CA VAL A 400 -6.71 -4.22 21.37
C VAL A 400 -7.36 -5.59 21.25
N ALA A 401 -7.90 -5.94 20.08
CA ALA A 401 -8.41 -7.29 19.83
C ALA A 401 -7.23 -8.21 19.46
N ALA A 402 -7.40 -9.52 19.63
CA ALA A 402 -6.42 -10.46 19.10
C ALA A 402 -6.47 -10.46 17.57
N ALA A 403 -5.30 -10.67 16.97
CA ALA A 403 -5.16 -10.96 15.55
C ALA A 403 -6.06 -12.14 15.18
N ASP A 404 -6.87 -11.97 14.14
CA ASP A 404 -7.79 -12.98 13.65
C ASP A 404 -7.58 -13.20 12.14
N GLN A 405 -6.37 -13.67 11.81
CA GLN A 405 -6.00 -13.99 10.44
C GLN A 405 -6.88 -15.12 9.88
N ALA A 406 -7.31 -16.07 10.71
CA ALA A 406 -8.14 -17.18 10.26
C ALA A 406 -9.51 -16.72 9.75
N SER A 407 -10.20 -15.85 10.50
CA SER A 407 -11.48 -15.28 10.03
C SER A 407 -11.27 -14.36 8.83
N PHE A 408 -10.17 -13.60 8.78
CA PHE A 408 -9.83 -12.78 7.62
C PHE A 408 -9.63 -13.63 6.35
N GLU A 409 -8.83 -14.69 6.43
CA GLU A 409 -8.58 -15.62 5.30
C GLU A 409 -9.85 -16.36 4.88
N LYS A 410 -10.74 -16.68 5.83
CA LYS A 410 -12.06 -17.23 5.53
C LYS A 410 -12.91 -16.24 4.73
N GLY A 411 -12.95 -14.98 5.14
CA GLY A 411 -13.67 -13.93 4.42
C GLY A 411 -13.05 -13.60 3.05
N LEU A 412 -11.73 -13.64 2.96
CA LEU A 412 -10.97 -13.47 1.72
C LEU A 412 -11.21 -14.64 0.73
N GLY A 413 -11.49 -15.83 1.25
CA GLY A 413 -11.67 -17.06 0.48
C GLY A 413 -10.37 -17.77 0.10
N CYS A 414 -9.22 -17.31 0.61
CA CYS A 414 -7.92 -17.97 0.46
C CYS A 414 -6.94 -17.52 1.55
N LYS A 415 -5.81 -18.22 1.66
CA LYS A 415 -4.70 -17.76 2.52
C LYS A 415 -3.99 -16.56 1.90
N VAL A 416 -3.45 -15.69 2.74
CA VAL A 416 -2.56 -14.62 2.27
C VAL A 416 -1.18 -15.21 1.95
N ASN A 417 -0.51 -14.65 0.95
CA ASN A 417 0.88 -15.03 0.66
C ASN A 417 1.81 -14.46 1.73
N LYS A 418 2.86 -15.21 2.07
CA LYS A 418 3.90 -14.79 3.01
C LYS A 418 4.95 -13.95 2.29
N GLU A 419 5.05 -12.67 2.64
CA GLU A 419 5.93 -11.70 2.00
C GLU A 419 7.41 -12.11 2.04
N PHE A 420 7.91 -12.60 3.18
CA PHE A 420 9.31 -13.03 3.31
C PHE A 420 9.66 -14.18 2.36
N GLU A 421 8.73 -15.10 2.11
CA GLU A 421 8.96 -16.21 1.18
C GLU A 421 8.99 -15.73 -0.27
N LEU A 422 8.22 -14.70 -0.61
CA LEU A 422 8.27 -14.10 -1.95
C LEU A 422 9.62 -13.42 -2.20
N TYR A 423 10.12 -12.63 -1.25
CA TYR A 423 11.43 -12.00 -1.38
C TYR A 423 12.57 -13.00 -1.39
N ARG A 424 12.51 -14.04 -0.55
CA ARG A 424 13.47 -15.15 -0.56
C ARG A 424 13.53 -15.82 -1.93
N LYS A 425 12.38 -16.16 -2.52
CA LYS A 425 12.31 -16.76 -3.86
C LYS A 425 12.89 -15.86 -4.95
N MET A 426 12.65 -14.55 -4.88
CA MET A 426 13.26 -13.60 -5.83
C MET A 426 14.80 -13.59 -5.73
N GLN A 427 15.32 -13.62 -4.51
CA GLN A 427 16.76 -13.71 -4.27
C GLN A 427 17.33 -15.03 -4.79
N GLU A 428 16.74 -16.16 -4.41
CA GLU A 428 17.17 -17.51 -4.83
C GLU A 428 17.16 -17.65 -6.36
N ALA A 429 16.09 -17.22 -7.03
CA ALA A 429 15.98 -17.26 -8.49
C ALA A 429 17.10 -16.45 -9.17
N SER A 430 17.47 -15.29 -8.63
CA SER A 430 18.55 -14.47 -9.19
C SER A 430 19.94 -15.10 -9.00
N ILE A 431 20.15 -15.82 -7.89
CA ILE A 431 21.37 -16.59 -7.63
C ILE A 431 21.47 -17.75 -8.63
N GLU A 432 20.39 -18.52 -8.79
CA GLU A 432 20.32 -19.63 -9.73
C GLU A 432 20.53 -19.18 -11.18
N GLU A 433 19.99 -18.03 -11.57
CA GLU A 433 20.24 -17.42 -12.87
C GLU A 433 21.72 -17.07 -13.06
N CYS A 434 22.36 -16.43 -12.07
CA CYS A 434 23.78 -16.12 -12.13
C CYS A 434 24.64 -17.39 -12.28
N LEU A 435 24.38 -18.41 -11.46
CA LEU A 435 25.15 -19.66 -11.50
C LEU A 435 24.96 -20.43 -12.80
N ARG A 436 23.76 -20.42 -13.39
CA ARG A 436 23.51 -21.04 -14.71
C ARG A 436 24.25 -20.34 -15.84
N ASN A 437 24.37 -19.01 -15.78
CA ASN A 437 25.02 -18.21 -16.83
C ASN A 437 26.55 -18.10 -16.67
N LEU A 438 27.12 -18.65 -15.58
CA LEU A 438 28.57 -18.80 -15.38
C LEU A 438 29.13 -20.11 -15.96
N GLN A 439 28.27 -21.08 -16.27
CA GLN A 439 28.60 -22.34 -16.94
C GLN A 439 28.60 -22.14 -18.46
#